data_AF-A0AAQ3WMX6-F1
#
_entry.id   AF-A0AAQ3WMX6-F1
#
_cell.length_a   1.000
_cell.length_b   1.000
_cell.length_c   1.000
_cell.angle_alpha   90.00
_cell.angle_beta   90.00
_cell.angle_gamma   90.00
#
_symmetry.space_group_name_H-M   'P 1'
#
loop_
_entity.id
_entity.type
_entity.pdbx_description
1 polymer ?
#
loop_
_entity_poly.entity_id
_entity_poly.type
_entity_poly.pdbx_seq_one_letter_code
_entity_poly.pdbx_strand_id
1 'polypeptide(L)'
;MAIVQDFAHMLAGAMVIGVFASLLTGVQCSNGGVCYGMIADDLPSPSEVVQLYRSNGIGNMRVYFPNAEVMEALRGTGIGLVLGVANEDIGSLAACPSCAATWVQTNVRPYYPAVNILYVAVGNEVADGAAQSILPAMRNLQGALAAAGLAGVKVSTCVRYDAVASSFPPSSGVFAQPYMADIARFLATTGAPLLANVYPYFAYSGDPGDISLNYALFLPGTTVRDSGNGLLYTNLFDAMVDAVHAALEKAGAPDVRVVVSESGWPSAGGTAASVQNAQTYNQNLINHAGQGTPRRPGAPVETYVFAMFNENKKPGEPTERNFGLFYPNKSPSIGVCYGMFGNNLPPASDVVQLYKSHGITNMRIYNPDPRVLAALRGSGIGLILGVANEDLAGLAASEPRAASWVQANVKPYHPAVNIMYLSVGNEVSGEAAQSILPAMRNLESALAAAGLGGGIKPGTAVRDSGNGLVYTNLFDAMVDSVHAALEKAGAAGVRVVASESGWPSAGGAAASVQNARTYNQNLIRHVGGRQGTPKRPGAPLETYVFALFNENQKPGEPTETNFGLLYPNKSPVYPITFR
;
A
#
# COMPACT_ATOMS: atom_id res chain seq x y z
N MET A 1 -31.86 51.81 6.16
CA MET A 1 -31.95 51.82 7.63
C MET A 1 -31.28 50.53 8.10
N ALA A 2 -29.96 50.55 8.18
CA ALA A 2 -29.19 50.92 9.37
C ALA A 2 -29.17 49.81 10.42
N ILE A 3 -27.97 49.24 10.61
CA ILE A 3 -27.35 48.87 11.90
C ILE A 3 -27.96 47.60 12.52
N VAL A 4 -27.17 46.60 12.90
CA VAL A 4 -26.52 46.41 14.22
C VAL A 4 -25.44 45.33 14.03
N GLN A 5 -24.16 45.72 14.04
CA GLN A 5 -23.16 45.63 15.13
C GLN A 5 -22.57 44.21 15.30
N ASP A 6 -21.29 43.88 15.08
CA ASP A 6 -19.98 44.56 15.25
C ASP A 6 -19.27 44.18 16.58
N PHE A 7 -17.93 44.20 16.52
CA PHE A 7 -16.91 44.11 17.60
C PHE A 7 -16.53 42.72 18.16
N ALA A 8 -15.26 42.38 18.44
CA ALA A 8 -14.01 43.15 18.50
C ALA A 8 -12.78 42.23 18.72
N HIS A 9 -11.63 42.63 18.13
CA HIS A 9 -10.26 42.79 18.70
C HIS A 9 -9.61 41.64 19.50
N MET A 10 -8.28 41.43 19.59
CA MET A 10 -7.02 42.08 19.21
C MET A 10 -5.91 41.05 19.55
N LEU A 11 -4.96 40.78 18.65
CA LEU A 11 -3.52 41.07 18.73
C LEU A 11 -2.69 40.66 19.96
N ALA A 12 -1.43 40.31 19.62
CA ALA A 12 -0.23 40.09 20.43
C ALA A 12 -0.11 38.69 21.06
N GLY A 13 0.92 37.88 20.85
CA GLY A 13 2.24 38.11 20.27
C GLY A 13 3.26 37.36 21.13
N ALA A 14 4.05 36.46 20.54
CA ALA A 14 5.43 36.16 20.93
C ALA A 14 5.93 34.95 20.11
N MET A 15 6.95 35.22 19.31
CA MET A 15 7.83 34.22 18.71
C MET A 15 8.65 33.58 19.84
N VAL A 16 8.59 32.25 19.98
CA VAL A 16 9.64 31.47 20.66
C VAL A 16 10.23 30.53 19.63
N ILE A 17 11.49 30.77 19.30
CA ILE A 17 12.36 29.85 18.59
C ILE A 17 12.68 28.72 19.58
N GLY A 18 12.08 27.56 19.36
CA GLY A 18 12.43 26.31 20.04
C GLY A 18 12.98 25.34 19.00
N VAL A 19 14.26 25.01 19.14
CA VAL A 19 14.96 23.99 18.34
C VAL A 19 14.27 22.64 18.55
N PHE A 20 13.69 22.08 17.49
CA PHE A 20 13.59 20.62 17.34
C PHE A 20 14.50 20.19 16.19
N ALA A 21 15.75 19.89 16.56
CA ALA A 21 16.48 18.86 15.85
C ALA A 21 15.74 17.54 16.11
N SER A 22 14.94 17.10 15.15
CA SER A 22 14.58 15.69 14.99
C SER A 22 14.63 15.39 13.51
N LEU A 23 15.83 15.05 13.06
CA LEU A 23 16.09 14.36 11.81
C LEU A 23 15.20 13.11 11.75
N LEU A 24 14.36 12.96 10.72
CA LEU A 24 13.89 11.66 10.28
C LEU A 24 13.91 11.57 8.75
N THR A 25 14.18 10.37 8.27
CA THR A 25 15.25 10.05 7.33
C THR A 25 14.83 8.78 6.59
N GLY A 26 14.19 8.85 5.42
CA GLY A 26 13.71 7.63 4.75
C GLY A 26 12.85 6.73 5.66
N VAL A 27 12.60 5.48 5.28
CA VAL A 27 12.03 4.47 6.20
C VAL A 27 13.13 4.00 7.15
N GLN A 28 13.56 4.87 8.07
CA GLN A 28 14.42 4.47 9.17
C GLN A 28 13.56 3.94 10.32
N CYS A 29 13.38 2.62 10.35
CA CYS A 29 12.96 1.93 11.57
C CYS A 29 14.16 1.91 12.54
N SER A 30 14.42 3.02 13.23
CA SER A 30 15.55 3.15 14.16
C SER A 30 15.48 2.14 15.31
N ASN A 31 14.29 1.65 15.65
CA ASN A 31 14.01 0.65 16.67
C ASN A 31 13.11 -0.46 16.13
N GLY A 32 13.52 -1.12 15.04
CA GLY A 32 12.67 -2.14 14.42
C GLY A 32 13.06 -2.58 13.02
N GLY A 33 12.09 -3.12 12.28
CA GLY A 33 12.30 -3.68 10.95
C GLY A 33 11.03 -3.73 10.11
N VAL A 34 11.09 -4.48 9.01
CA VAL A 34 9.93 -4.76 8.15
C VAL A 34 9.85 -6.27 7.91
N CYS A 35 8.64 -6.83 7.94
CA CYS A 35 8.40 -8.24 7.62
C CYS A 35 8.54 -8.49 6.11
N TYR A 36 9.34 -9.48 5.73
CA TYR A 36 9.44 -9.94 4.35
C TYR A 36 8.54 -11.18 4.16
N GLY A 37 7.29 -10.92 3.81
CA GLY A 37 6.34 -11.94 3.37
C GLY A 37 6.67 -12.45 1.97
N MET A 38 6.47 -13.75 1.74
CA MET A 38 6.82 -14.45 0.51
C MET A 38 5.65 -15.25 -0.09
N ILE A 39 4.41 -15.01 0.37
CA ILE A 39 3.21 -15.69 -0.12
C ILE A 39 2.66 -14.95 -1.35
N ALA A 40 3.44 -14.94 -2.43
CA ALA A 40 3.10 -14.30 -3.71
C ALA A 40 3.87 -14.94 -4.88
N ASP A 41 3.41 -14.71 -6.11
CA ASP A 41 4.05 -15.22 -7.35
C ASP A 41 4.67 -14.11 -8.23
N ASP A 42 4.71 -12.87 -7.75
CA ASP A 42 5.14 -11.68 -8.50
C ASP A 42 6.22 -10.84 -7.78
N LEU A 43 6.83 -11.35 -6.71
CA LEU A 43 7.81 -10.63 -5.91
C LEU A 43 9.19 -10.52 -6.60
N PRO A 44 10.00 -9.49 -6.26
CA PRO A 44 11.40 -9.41 -6.66
C PRO A 44 12.23 -10.55 -6.08
N SER A 45 13.41 -10.78 -6.66
CA SER A 45 14.36 -11.74 -6.11
C SER A 45 14.85 -11.33 -4.71
N PRO A 46 15.21 -12.27 -3.82
CA PRO A 46 15.70 -11.97 -2.48
C PRO A 46 16.86 -10.96 -2.42
N SER A 47 17.76 -10.98 -3.41
CA SER A 47 18.87 -10.02 -3.49
C SER A 47 18.40 -8.59 -3.77
N GLU A 48 17.40 -8.42 -4.65
CA GLU A 48 16.77 -7.13 -4.90
C GLU A 48 15.99 -6.63 -3.68
N VAL A 49 15.34 -7.54 -2.94
CA VAL A 49 14.64 -7.18 -1.69
C VAL A 49 15.64 -6.71 -0.64
N VAL A 50 16.73 -7.45 -0.43
CA VAL A 50 17.81 -7.02 0.49
C VAL A 50 18.40 -5.67 0.07
N GLN A 51 18.62 -5.45 -1.23
CA GLN A 51 19.06 -4.15 -1.73
C GLN A 51 18.03 -3.05 -1.42
N LEU A 52 16.73 -3.35 -1.55
CA LEU A 52 15.66 -2.42 -1.23
C LEU A 52 15.66 -2.07 0.28
N TYR A 53 15.84 -3.05 1.17
CA TYR A 53 16.02 -2.82 2.62
C TYR A 53 17.19 -1.88 2.89
N ARG A 54 18.37 -2.15 2.32
CA ARG A 54 19.56 -1.32 2.49
C ARG A 54 19.35 0.10 1.97
N SER A 55 18.76 0.24 0.79
CA SER A 55 18.52 1.55 0.15
C SER A 55 17.52 2.42 0.93
N ASN A 56 16.60 1.80 1.67
CA ASN A 56 15.63 2.50 2.50
C ASN A 56 16.08 2.67 3.96
N GLY A 57 17.27 2.17 4.34
CA GLY A 57 17.77 2.27 5.71
C GLY A 57 17.04 1.35 6.70
N ILE A 58 16.41 0.28 6.22
CA ILE A 58 15.71 -0.69 7.08
C ILE A 58 16.73 -1.65 7.68
N GLY A 59 16.93 -1.55 8.99
CA GLY A 59 17.99 -2.27 9.71
C GLY A 59 17.67 -3.71 10.06
N ASN A 60 16.39 -4.10 10.16
CA ASN A 60 16.00 -5.45 10.55
C ASN A 60 14.91 -6.03 9.63
N MET A 61 14.93 -7.35 9.48
CA MET A 61 14.01 -8.14 8.65
C MET A 61 13.42 -9.29 9.48
N ARG A 62 12.13 -9.56 9.28
CA ARG A 62 11.51 -10.80 9.76
C ARG A 62 11.13 -11.68 8.56
N VAL A 63 11.49 -12.96 8.63
CA VAL A 63 11.04 -14.00 7.68
C VAL A 63 10.31 -15.10 8.44
N TYR A 64 9.39 -15.77 7.77
CA TYR A 64 8.45 -16.72 8.40
C TYR A 64 8.94 -18.17 8.45
N PHE A 65 9.93 -18.50 7.62
CA PHE A 65 10.55 -19.81 7.53
C PHE A 65 11.97 -19.66 6.96
N PRO A 66 12.86 -20.65 7.14
CA PRO A 66 14.18 -20.62 6.52
C PRO A 66 14.09 -20.65 5.00
N ASN A 67 14.67 -19.64 4.34
CA ASN A 67 14.79 -19.58 2.89
C ASN A 67 16.26 -19.35 2.52
N ALA A 68 16.90 -20.33 1.89
CA ALA A 68 18.33 -20.29 1.59
C ALA A 68 18.72 -19.10 0.72
N GLU A 69 17.89 -18.70 -0.26
CA GLU A 69 18.18 -17.55 -1.13
C GLU A 69 18.17 -16.24 -0.36
N VAL A 70 17.22 -16.08 0.58
CA VAL A 70 17.19 -14.91 1.48
C VAL A 70 18.40 -14.91 2.41
N MET A 71 18.75 -16.06 2.99
CA MET A 71 19.89 -16.17 3.89
C MET A 71 21.21 -15.88 3.17
N GLU A 72 21.38 -16.34 1.93
CA GLU A 72 22.53 -16.01 1.10
C GLU A 72 22.56 -14.51 0.74
N ALA A 73 21.43 -13.93 0.35
CA ALA A 73 21.33 -12.50 0.06
C ALA A 73 21.66 -11.60 1.28
N LEU A 74 21.37 -12.06 2.50
CA LEU A 74 21.61 -11.30 3.73
C LEU A 74 23.08 -11.31 4.20
N ARG A 75 23.94 -12.19 3.67
CA ARG A 75 25.34 -12.30 4.14
C ARG A 75 26.09 -10.98 4.01
N GLY A 76 26.69 -10.53 5.10
CA GLY A 76 27.53 -9.33 5.15
C GLY A 76 26.77 -8.01 5.00
N THR A 77 25.43 -8.04 5.01
CA THR A 77 24.60 -6.83 4.82
C THR A 77 24.47 -5.98 6.09
N GLY A 78 24.64 -6.62 7.25
CA GLY A 78 24.39 -6.02 8.56
C GLY A 78 22.92 -5.97 8.98
N ILE A 79 21.97 -6.39 8.11
CA ILE A 79 20.55 -6.44 8.43
C ILE A 79 20.31 -7.50 9.50
N GLY A 80 19.70 -7.12 10.63
CA GLY A 80 19.30 -8.05 11.68
C GLY A 80 18.13 -8.92 11.24
N LEU A 81 18.14 -10.21 11.60
CA LEU A 81 17.15 -11.18 11.16
C LEU A 81 16.38 -11.82 12.33
N VAL A 82 15.05 -11.74 12.26
CA VAL A 82 14.14 -12.64 12.98
C VAL A 82 13.79 -13.80 12.07
N LEU A 83 14.34 -14.98 12.38
CA LEU A 83 14.17 -16.20 11.59
C LEU A 83 13.02 -17.03 12.15
N GLY A 84 11.91 -17.13 11.42
CA GLY A 84 10.79 -17.99 11.78
C GLY A 84 11.11 -19.48 11.59
N VAL A 85 10.58 -20.30 12.49
CA VAL A 85 10.41 -21.74 12.32
C VAL A 85 9.05 -21.97 11.69
N ALA A 86 9.00 -22.76 10.61
CA ALA A 86 7.75 -23.12 9.96
C ALA A 86 6.83 -23.87 10.93
N ASN A 87 5.52 -23.60 10.91
CA ASN A 87 4.58 -24.14 11.89
C ASN A 87 4.52 -25.69 11.86
N GLU A 88 4.69 -26.27 10.67
CA GLU A 88 4.76 -27.70 10.41
C GLU A 88 5.96 -28.40 11.07
N ASP A 89 7.06 -27.68 11.32
CA ASP A 89 8.27 -28.25 11.93
C ASP A 89 8.17 -28.34 13.46
N ILE A 90 7.27 -27.58 14.09
CA ILE A 90 7.22 -27.41 15.56
C ILE A 90 7.07 -28.76 16.28
N GLY A 91 6.17 -29.63 15.80
CA GLY A 91 5.93 -30.93 16.42
C GLY A 91 7.17 -31.84 16.40
N SER A 92 7.89 -31.86 15.28
CA SER A 92 9.13 -32.62 15.13
C SER A 92 10.23 -32.07 16.05
N LEU A 93 10.40 -30.75 16.05
CA LEU A 93 11.39 -30.06 16.90
C LEU A 93 11.11 -30.23 18.39
N ALA A 94 9.83 -30.32 18.78
CA ALA A 94 9.41 -30.58 20.15
C ALA A 94 9.74 -32.01 20.61
N ALA A 95 9.47 -33.00 19.77
CA ALA A 95 9.61 -34.42 20.11
C ALA A 95 11.06 -34.94 20.00
N CYS A 96 11.92 -34.26 19.22
CA CYS A 96 13.20 -34.80 18.80
C CYS A 96 14.35 -33.79 18.97
N PRO A 97 15.13 -33.85 20.06
CA PRO A 97 16.27 -32.96 20.28
C PRO A 97 17.33 -33.01 19.17
N SER A 98 17.57 -34.19 18.57
CA SER A 98 18.49 -34.33 17.43
C SER A 98 17.94 -33.67 16.16
N CYS A 99 16.61 -33.61 15.99
CA CYS A 99 15.97 -32.88 14.89
C CYS A 99 16.18 -31.37 15.05
N ALA A 100 16.11 -30.84 16.27
CA ALA A 100 16.47 -29.45 16.56
C ALA A 100 17.97 -29.16 16.29
N ALA A 101 18.86 -30.08 16.64
CA ALA A 101 20.28 -29.98 16.30
C ALA A 101 20.51 -29.93 14.78
N THR A 102 19.85 -30.81 14.02
CA THR A 102 19.89 -30.81 12.56
C THR A 102 19.33 -29.50 11.98
N TRP A 103 18.20 -29.01 12.51
CA TRP A 103 17.61 -27.74 12.07
C TRP A 103 18.58 -26.57 12.26
N VAL A 104 19.25 -26.47 13.42
CA VAL A 104 20.29 -25.45 13.67
C VAL A 104 21.48 -25.61 12.73
N GLN A 105 21.94 -26.84 12.50
CA GLN A 105 23.05 -27.16 11.62
C GLN A 105 22.78 -26.76 10.16
N THR A 106 21.52 -26.84 9.72
CA THR A 106 21.09 -26.53 8.36
C THR A 106 20.74 -25.06 8.17
N ASN A 107 20.00 -24.47 9.11
CA ASN A 107 19.33 -23.17 8.90
C ASN A 107 20.01 -21.99 9.59
N VAL A 108 20.89 -22.23 10.57
CA VAL A 108 21.54 -21.16 11.35
C VAL A 108 23.05 -21.20 11.16
N ARG A 109 23.68 -22.34 11.46
CA ARG A 109 25.15 -22.46 11.49
C ARG A 109 25.86 -22.09 10.16
N PRO A 110 25.33 -22.41 8.97
CA PRO A 110 26.02 -22.07 7.71
C PRO A 110 26.04 -20.56 7.41
N TYR A 111 25.12 -19.81 8.03
CA TYR A 111 24.89 -18.40 7.72
C TYR A 111 25.43 -17.47 8.82
N TYR A 112 25.43 -17.90 10.08
CA TYR A 112 25.95 -17.12 11.19
C TYR A 112 27.49 -17.17 11.29
N PRO A 113 28.20 -16.05 11.56
CA PRO A 113 27.70 -14.71 11.87
C PRO A 113 27.57 -13.79 10.64
N ALA A 114 27.77 -14.30 9.42
CA ALA A 114 27.66 -13.47 8.21
C ALA A 114 26.25 -12.89 8.03
N VAL A 115 25.23 -13.64 8.42
CA VAL A 115 23.86 -13.14 8.64
C VAL A 115 23.70 -12.82 10.13
N ASN A 116 23.26 -11.60 10.44
CA ASN A 116 23.05 -11.13 11.81
C ASN A 116 21.72 -11.67 12.36
N ILE A 117 21.68 -12.95 12.73
CA ILE A 117 20.47 -13.59 13.27
C ILE A 117 20.26 -13.12 14.72
N LEU A 118 19.21 -12.34 14.96
CA LEU A 118 18.84 -11.79 16.26
C LEU A 118 18.05 -12.82 17.07
N TYR A 119 16.98 -13.34 16.47
CA TYR A 119 16.02 -14.22 17.12
C TYR A 119 15.65 -15.40 16.21
N VAL A 120 15.41 -16.56 16.81
CA VAL A 120 14.68 -17.67 16.19
C VAL A 120 13.27 -17.68 16.78
N ALA A 121 12.25 -17.45 15.96
CA ALA A 121 10.85 -17.40 16.38
C ALA A 121 10.17 -18.75 16.12
N VAL A 122 9.89 -19.50 17.18
CA VAL A 122 9.23 -20.81 17.12
C VAL A 122 7.73 -20.62 16.99
N GLY A 123 7.24 -20.76 15.77
CA GLY A 123 5.82 -20.62 15.44
C GLY A 123 5.37 -19.19 15.20
N ASN A 124 4.38 -19.08 14.32
CA ASN A 124 3.66 -17.86 14.00
C ASN A 124 2.16 -18.15 14.06
N GLU A 125 1.46 -17.56 15.03
CA GLU A 125 0.00 -17.66 15.15
C GLU A 125 -0.54 -19.11 15.24
N VAL A 126 0.23 -19.97 15.90
CA VAL A 126 -0.06 -21.40 16.04
C VAL A 126 -1.40 -21.62 16.74
N ALA A 127 -2.25 -22.47 16.18
CA ALA A 127 -3.52 -22.85 16.80
C ALA A 127 -3.30 -23.60 18.13
N ASP A 128 -4.21 -23.41 19.10
CA ASP A 128 -4.05 -23.86 20.49
C ASP A 128 -3.68 -25.35 20.65
N GLY A 129 -4.18 -26.24 19.79
CA GLY A 129 -3.85 -27.67 19.83
C GLY A 129 -2.36 -27.98 19.54
N ALA A 130 -1.71 -27.18 18.70
CA ALA A 130 -0.29 -27.31 18.39
C ALA A 130 0.59 -26.44 19.33
N ALA A 131 -0.01 -25.47 20.03
CA ALA A 131 0.71 -24.52 20.86
C ALA A 131 1.45 -25.17 22.06
N GLN A 132 0.99 -26.34 22.53
CA GLN A 132 1.67 -27.10 23.58
C GLN A 132 3.08 -27.59 23.16
N SER A 133 3.32 -27.70 21.85
CA SER A 133 4.63 -28.12 21.31
C SER A 133 5.63 -26.95 21.21
N ILE A 134 5.19 -25.70 21.36
CA ILE A 134 6.05 -24.51 21.23
C ILE A 134 7.16 -24.55 22.28
N LEU A 135 6.82 -24.65 23.57
CA LEU A 135 7.81 -24.60 24.63
C LEU A 135 8.84 -25.75 24.57
N PRO A 136 8.46 -27.02 24.36
CA PRO A 136 9.43 -28.09 24.11
C PRO A 136 10.36 -27.81 22.91
N ALA A 137 9.81 -27.34 21.78
CA ALA A 137 10.61 -26.99 20.61
C ALA A 137 11.58 -25.84 20.91
N MET A 138 11.14 -24.81 21.62
CA MET A 138 11.99 -23.69 22.06
C MET A 138 13.16 -24.18 22.92
N ARG A 139 12.90 -25.07 23.89
CA ARG A 139 13.95 -25.66 24.74
C ARG A 139 14.96 -26.46 23.93
N ASN A 140 14.49 -27.30 23.01
CA ASN A 140 15.37 -28.11 22.16
C ASN A 140 16.23 -27.24 21.23
N LEU A 141 15.64 -26.22 20.60
CA LEU A 141 16.38 -25.27 19.75
C LEU A 141 17.39 -24.44 20.56
N GLN A 142 17.02 -23.95 21.74
CA GLN A 142 17.94 -23.18 22.59
C GLN A 142 19.13 -24.04 23.04
N GLY A 143 18.87 -25.31 23.38
CA GLY A 143 19.92 -26.29 23.69
C GLY A 143 20.83 -26.60 22.50
N ALA A 144 20.26 -26.78 21.31
CA ALA A 144 21.00 -27.01 20.08
C ALA A 144 21.88 -25.81 19.69
N LEU A 145 21.37 -24.58 19.79
CA LEU A 145 22.13 -23.36 19.57
C LEU A 145 23.29 -23.24 20.56
N ALA A 146 23.05 -23.52 21.85
CA ALA A 146 24.11 -23.52 22.86
C ALA A 146 25.20 -24.56 22.56
N ALA A 147 24.81 -25.79 22.20
CA ALA A 147 25.75 -26.86 21.84
C ALA A 147 26.57 -26.55 20.58
N ALA A 148 26.01 -25.77 19.65
CA ALA A 148 26.70 -25.29 18.45
C ALA A 148 27.60 -24.06 18.70
N GLY A 149 27.69 -23.55 19.93
CA GLY A 149 28.45 -22.33 20.26
C GLY A 149 27.75 -21.04 19.85
N LEU A 150 26.43 -21.07 19.61
CA LEU A 150 25.61 -19.97 19.10
C LEU A 150 24.65 -19.41 20.16
N ALA A 151 25.03 -19.48 21.44
CA ALA A 151 24.17 -19.06 22.56
C ALA A 151 23.78 -17.56 22.56
N GLY A 152 24.43 -16.75 21.72
CA GLY A 152 24.04 -15.36 21.46
C GLY A 152 22.72 -15.22 20.69
N VAL A 153 22.34 -16.22 19.88
CA VAL A 153 21.05 -16.25 19.20
C VAL A 153 19.97 -16.69 20.19
N LYS A 154 18.94 -15.86 20.36
CA LYS A 154 17.86 -16.11 21.32
C LYS A 154 16.68 -16.80 20.65
N VAL A 155 16.08 -17.76 21.35
CA VAL A 155 14.85 -18.41 20.91
C VAL A 155 13.65 -17.75 21.57
N SER A 156 12.65 -17.42 20.78
CA SER A 156 11.37 -16.87 21.22
C SER A 156 10.21 -17.54 20.47
N THR A 157 8.99 -17.05 20.66
CA THR A 157 7.77 -17.45 19.93
C THR A 157 7.01 -16.19 19.52
N CYS A 158 6.30 -16.25 18.40
CA CYS A 158 5.41 -15.19 17.95
C CYS A 158 3.94 -15.52 18.25
N VAL A 159 3.27 -14.67 19.02
CA VAL A 159 1.87 -14.85 19.40
C VAL A 159 0.95 -13.84 18.73
N ARG A 160 -0.28 -14.27 18.42
CA ARG A 160 -1.39 -13.36 18.12
C ARG A 160 -1.80 -12.60 19.37
N TYR A 161 -2.47 -11.48 19.17
CA TYR A 161 -2.98 -10.67 20.27
C TYR A 161 -4.06 -11.39 21.11
N ASP A 162 -4.77 -12.37 20.53
CA ASP A 162 -5.74 -13.23 21.24
C ASP A 162 -5.10 -14.11 22.34
N ALA A 163 -3.77 -14.20 22.41
CA ALA A 163 -3.07 -14.80 23.54
C ALA A 163 -3.27 -14.01 24.85
N VAL A 164 -3.71 -12.75 24.78
CA VAL A 164 -4.05 -11.91 25.92
C VAL A 164 -5.57 -11.79 26.07
N ALA A 165 -6.08 -12.29 27.20
CA ALA A 165 -7.45 -12.09 27.63
C ALA A 165 -7.58 -10.85 28.53
N SER A 166 -8.81 -10.36 28.71
CA SER A 166 -9.13 -9.23 29.59
C SER A 166 -8.25 -7.99 29.35
N SER A 167 -7.99 -7.68 28.08
CA SER A 167 -7.06 -6.62 27.66
C SER A 167 -7.59 -5.19 27.84
N PHE A 168 -8.82 -5.01 28.35
CA PHE A 168 -9.37 -3.71 28.70
C PHE A 168 -9.89 -3.68 30.16
N PRO A 169 -9.46 -2.72 30.99
CA PRO A 169 -8.35 -1.80 30.73
C PRO A 169 -7.00 -2.56 30.57
N PRO A 170 -5.97 -1.97 29.94
CA PRO A 170 -4.69 -2.67 29.69
C PRO A 170 -4.08 -3.36 30.92
N SER A 171 -4.16 -2.74 32.10
CA SER A 171 -3.69 -3.32 33.37
C SER A 171 -4.34 -4.66 33.75
N SER A 172 -5.52 -4.96 33.20
CA SER A 172 -6.24 -6.23 33.40
C SER A 172 -5.71 -7.37 32.52
N GLY A 173 -4.88 -7.09 31.51
CA GLY A 173 -4.34 -8.08 30.59
C GLY A 173 -3.73 -9.29 31.30
N VAL A 174 -4.11 -10.49 30.86
CA VAL A 174 -3.66 -11.79 31.39
C VAL A 174 -3.56 -12.77 30.24
N PHE A 175 -2.63 -13.73 30.28
CA PHE A 175 -2.59 -14.74 29.22
C PHE A 175 -3.85 -15.60 29.23
N ALA A 176 -4.45 -15.77 28.05
CA ALA A 176 -5.66 -16.55 27.86
C ALA A 176 -5.44 -18.04 28.17
N GLN A 177 -4.24 -18.55 27.92
CA GLN A 177 -3.90 -19.95 28.05
C GLN A 177 -2.76 -20.18 29.06
N PRO A 178 -2.81 -21.24 29.90
CA PRO A 178 -1.81 -21.48 30.94
C PRO A 178 -0.39 -21.69 30.42
N TYR A 179 -0.24 -22.30 29.23
CA TYR A 179 1.08 -22.59 28.65
C TYR A 179 1.90 -21.32 28.37
N MET A 180 1.24 -20.18 28.14
CA MET A 180 1.92 -18.91 27.92
C MET A 180 2.67 -18.42 29.17
N ALA A 181 2.20 -18.78 30.37
CA ALA A 181 2.94 -18.46 31.59
C ALA A 181 4.26 -19.25 31.69
N ASP A 182 4.27 -20.50 31.24
CA ASP A 182 5.49 -21.32 31.20
C ASP A 182 6.47 -20.82 30.13
N ILE A 183 5.96 -20.38 28.98
CA ILE A 183 6.74 -19.71 27.94
C ILE A 183 7.35 -18.41 28.49
N ALA A 184 6.56 -17.56 29.14
CA ALA A 184 7.02 -16.30 29.71
C ALA A 184 8.16 -16.50 30.72
N ARG A 185 8.03 -17.51 31.62
CA ARG A 185 9.10 -17.86 32.56
C ARG A 185 10.35 -18.40 31.86
N PHE A 186 10.21 -19.17 30.78
CA PHE A 186 11.36 -19.61 29.98
C PHE A 186 12.06 -18.46 29.25
N LEU A 187 11.31 -17.49 28.72
CA LEU A 187 11.87 -16.28 28.13
C LEU A 187 12.66 -15.47 29.16
N ALA A 188 12.13 -15.36 30.39
CA ALA A 188 12.82 -14.70 31.49
C ALA A 188 14.17 -15.37 31.84
N THR A 189 14.24 -16.71 31.88
CA THR A 189 15.50 -17.42 32.19
C THR A 189 16.54 -17.32 31.08
N THR A 190 16.12 -17.14 29.84
CA THR A 190 17.02 -17.06 28.67
C THR A 190 17.39 -15.63 28.28
N GLY A 191 16.70 -14.64 28.84
CA GLY A 191 16.81 -13.22 28.48
C GLY A 191 16.25 -12.90 27.09
N ALA A 192 15.39 -13.78 26.55
CA ALA A 192 14.75 -13.59 25.26
C ALA A 192 13.47 -12.71 25.40
N PRO A 193 13.13 -11.90 24.39
CA PRO A 193 11.86 -11.17 24.39
C PRO A 193 10.68 -12.09 24.06
N LEU A 194 9.44 -11.65 24.33
CA LEU A 194 8.24 -12.20 23.70
C LEU A 194 7.94 -11.45 22.41
N LEU A 195 7.68 -12.16 21.31
CA LEU A 195 7.27 -11.55 20.04
C LEU A 195 5.73 -11.57 19.96
N ALA A 196 5.11 -10.41 19.72
CA ALA A 196 3.66 -10.27 19.63
C ALA A 196 3.24 -9.56 18.34
N ASN A 197 2.28 -10.13 17.63
CA ASN A 197 1.60 -9.50 16.50
C ASN A 197 0.51 -8.56 17.04
N VAL A 198 0.68 -7.25 16.85
CA VAL A 198 -0.18 -6.21 17.42
C VAL A 198 -0.79 -5.39 16.29
N TYR A 199 -2.11 -5.52 16.09
CA TYR A 199 -2.83 -4.88 14.99
C TYR A 199 -4.03 -4.07 15.50
N PRO A 200 -3.85 -2.77 15.76
CA PRO A 200 -4.95 -1.81 15.98
C PRO A 200 -6.02 -1.85 14.89
N TYR A 201 -5.63 -2.15 13.63
CA TYR A 201 -6.55 -2.32 12.51
C TYR A 201 -7.67 -3.35 12.80
N PHE A 202 -7.32 -4.56 13.25
CA PHE A 202 -8.31 -5.61 13.48
C PHE A 202 -9.23 -5.29 14.66
N ALA A 203 -8.70 -4.69 15.72
CA ALA A 203 -9.50 -4.21 16.84
C ALA A 203 -10.52 -3.14 16.38
N TYR A 204 -10.06 -2.11 15.66
CA TYR A 204 -10.94 -1.08 15.11
C TYR A 204 -11.98 -1.64 14.13
N SER A 205 -11.56 -2.50 13.19
CA SER A 205 -12.48 -3.06 12.19
C SER A 205 -13.54 -3.98 12.81
N GLY A 206 -13.23 -4.61 13.95
CA GLY A 206 -14.17 -5.44 14.69
C GLY A 206 -15.15 -4.63 15.55
N ASP A 207 -14.76 -3.44 15.99
CA ASP A 207 -15.57 -2.58 16.88
C ASP A 207 -15.41 -1.08 16.58
N PRO A 208 -15.87 -0.60 15.40
CA PRO A 208 -15.71 0.80 15.01
C PRO A 208 -16.66 1.75 15.75
N GLY A 209 -17.59 1.22 16.56
CA GLY A 209 -18.50 2.01 17.38
C GLY A 209 -17.83 2.51 18.65
N ASP A 210 -17.08 1.64 19.33
CA ASP A 210 -16.41 1.95 20.60
C ASP A 210 -14.94 2.36 20.42
N ILE A 211 -14.29 1.92 19.33
CA ILE A 211 -12.91 2.29 19.01
C ILE A 211 -12.91 3.36 17.92
N SER A 212 -12.48 4.58 18.27
CA SER A 212 -12.36 5.65 17.28
C SER A 212 -11.21 5.38 16.30
N LEU A 213 -11.41 5.74 15.03
CA LEU A 213 -10.35 5.61 14.02
C LEU A 213 -9.11 6.43 14.38
N ASN A 214 -9.29 7.61 14.99
CA ASN A 214 -8.18 8.44 15.44
C ASN A 214 -7.31 7.72 16.47
N TYR A 215 -7.94 7.06 17.45
CA TYR A 215 -7.23 6.28 18.47
C TYR A 215 -6.42 5.13 17.87
N ALA A 216 -6.95 4.47 16.82
CA ALA A 216 -6.25 3.40 16.11
C ALA A 216 -5.11 3.90 15.20
N LEU A 217 -5.19 5.13 14.68
CA LEU A 217 -4.23 5.74 13.76
C LEU A 217 -3.19 6.66 14.43
N PHE A 218 -3.10 6.69 15.77
CA PHE A 218 -2.26 7.62 16.54
C PHE A 218 -2.60 9.11 16.31
N LEU A 219 -3.83 9.42 15.92
CA LEU A 219 -4.28 10.80 15.71
C LEU A 219 -4.87 11.37 17.00
N PRO A 220 -4.80 12.69 17.21
CA PRO A 220 -5.37 13.32 18.39
C PRO A 220 -6.90 13.15 18.43
N GLY A 221 -7.46 13.17 19.65
CA GLY A 221 -8.91 13.21 19.88
C GLY A 221 -9.43 12.19 20.89
N THR A 222 -8.66 11.15 21.21
CA THR A 222 -9.05 10.15 22.22
C THR A 222 -7.99 10.03 23.30
N THR A 223 -8.41 9.97 24.54
CA THR A 223 -7.55 9.67 25.69
C THR A 223 -8.33 8.74 26.62
N VAL A 224 -7.81 7.53 26.80
CA VAL A 224 -8.40 6.49 27.63
C VAL A 224 -7.61 6.39 28.92
N ARG A 225 -8.30 6.50 30.06
CA ARG A 225 -7.70 6.30 31.38
C ARG A 225 -7.91 4.87 31.84
N ASP A 226 -6.82 4.16 32.11
CA ASP A 226 -6.84 2.82 32.69
C ASP A 226 -7.28 2.89 34.16
N SER A 227 -8.37 2.21 34.50
CA SER A 227 -8.97 2.26 35.84
C SER A 227 -8.18 1.48 36.90
N GLY A 228 -7.31 0.55 36.50
CA GLY A 228 -6.52 -0.27 37.41
C GLY A 228 -5.21 0.39 37.87
N ASN A 229 -4.60 1.25 37.04
CA ASN A 229 -3.33 1.91 37.38
C ASN A 229 -3.30 3.43 37.11
N GLY A 230 -4.34 3.99 36.52
CA GLY A 230 -4.46 5.42 36.24
C GLY A 230 -3.67 5.92 35.04
N LEU A 231 -2.97 5.06 34.30
CA LEU A 231 -2.22 5.43 33.09
C LEU A 231 -3.15 5.94 32.00
N LEU A 232 -2.64 6.86 31.18
CA LEU A 232 -3.38 7.45 30.06
C LEU A 232 -2.85 6.90 28.74
N TYR A 233 -3.75 6.44 27.90
CA TYR A 233 -3.47 5.93 26.57
C TYR A 233 -4.11 6.85 25.54
N THR A 234 -3.30 7.40 24.64
CA THR A 234 -3.74 8.28 23.56
C THR A 234 -3.79 7.58 22.19
N ASN A 235 -3.29 6.34 22.13
CA ASN A 235 -3.36 5.48 20.95
C ASN A 235 -3.61 4.03 21.37
N LEU A 236 -4.23 3.26 20.47
CA LEU A 236 -4.60 1.87 20.72
C LEU A 236 -3.38 0.93 20.78
N PHE A 237 -2.32 1.24 20.04
CA PHE A 237 -1.09 0.44 20.01
C PHE A 237 -0.46 0.31 21.40
N ASP A 238 -0.30 1.43 22.12
CA ASP A 238 0.24 1.45 23.49
C ASP A 238 -0.63 0.65 24.45
N ALA A 239 -1.96 0.82 24.36
CA ALA A 239 -2.89 0.07 25.19
C ALA A 239 -2.77 -1.44 24.94
N MET A 240 -2.55 -1.85 23.69
CA MET A 240 -2.36 -3.25 23.35
C MET A 240 -1.02 -3.79 23.86
N VAL A 241 0.08 -3.09 23.62
CA VAL A 241 1.42 -3.49 24.10
C VAL A 241 1.45 -3.59 25.63
N ASP A 242 0.84 -2.64 26.33
CA ASP A 242 0.81 -2.64 27.79
C ASP A 242 -0.09 -3.71 28.40
N ALA A 243 -1.09 -4.19 27.67
CA ALA A 243 -1.85 -5.39 28.05
C ALA A 243 -0.98 -6.66 27.98
N VAL A 244 -0.08 -6.77 26.99
CA VAL A 244 0.90 -7.86 26.92
C VAL A 244 1.88 -7.77 28.09
N HIS A 245 2.38 -6.57 28.42
CA HIS A 245 3.23 -6.38 29.60
C HIS A 245 2.52 -6.74 30.90
N ALA A 246 1.24 -6.36 31.06
CA ALA A 246 0.45 -6.75 32.23
C ALA A 246 0.32 -8.29 32.35
N ALA A 247 0.13 -8.99 31.23
CA ALA A 247 0.08 -10.45 31.21
C ALA A 247 1.42 -11.10 31.59
N LEU A 248 2.55 -10.57 31.08
CA LEU A 248 3.89 -11.03 31.44
C LEU A 248 4.19 -10.86 32.93
N GLU A 249 3.82 -9.73 33.51
CA GLU A 249 4.00 -9.48 34.95
C GLU A 249 3.19 -10.47 35.80
N LYS A 250 1.92 -10.71 35.44
CA LYS A 250 1.07 -11.71 36.13
C LYS A 250 1.56 -13.15 35.96
N ALA A 251 2.28 -13.44 34.88
CA ALA A 251 2.92 -14.73 34.66
C ALA A 251 4.22 -14.92 35.49
N GLY A 252 4.68 -13.89 36.20
CA GLY A 252 5.92 -13.89 36.96
C GLY A 252 7.16 -13.59 36.11
N ALA A 253 6.99 -12.89 34.98
CA ALA A 253 8.05 -12.56 34.03
C ALA A 253 8.12 -11.04 33.72
N PRO A 254 8.23 -10.16 34.74
CA PRO A 254 8.12 -8.71 34.58
C PRO A 254 9.20 -8.06 33.70
N ASP A 255 10.37 -8.70 33.63
CA ASP A 255 11.56 -8.21 32.89
C ASP A 255 11.61 -8.69 31.43
N VAL A 256 10.68 -9.54 31.01
CA VAL A 256 10.61 -9.99 29.62
C VAL A 256 10.18 -8.80 28.75
N ARG A 257 11.04 -8.43 27.81
CA ARG A 257 10.76 -7.40 26.81
C ARG A 257 9.71 -7.89 25.82
N VAL A 258 8.90 -6.97 25.32
CA VAL A 258 7.99 -7.21 24.20
C VAL A 258 8.64 -6.67 22.92
N VAL A 259 8.69 -7.51 21.89
CA VAL A 259 8.99 -7.12 20.51
C VAL A 259 7.68 -7.19 19.75
N VAL A 260 7.25 -6.11 19.12
CA VAL A 260 6.09 -6.15 18.22
C VAL A 260 6.54 -6.73 16.90
N SER A 261 6.27 -8.01 16.70
CA SER A 261 6.82 -8.79 15.59
C SER A 261 6.04 -8.61 14.29
N GLU A 262 4.83 -8.07 14.36
CA GLU A 262 4.06 -7.56 13.23
C GLU A 262 3.14 -6.44 13.70
N SER A 263 3.05 -5.40 12.89
CA SER A 263 2.00 -4.39 12.98
C SER A 263 1.85 -3.68 11.65
N GLY A 264 0.63 -3.43 11.20
CA GLY A 264 0.39 -2.80 9.91
C GLY A 264 -1.08 -2.46 9.69
N TRP A 265 -1.35 -1.85 8.54
CA TRP A 265 -2.69 -1.44 8.15
C TRP A 265 -2.88 -1.66 6.64
N PRO A 266 -3.96 -2.33 6.21
CA PRO A 266 -4.15 -2.67 4.80
C PRO A 266 -4.56 -1.45 3.97
N SER A 267 -4.06 -1.37 2.74
CA SER A 267 -4.34 -0.26 1.82
C SER A 267 -5.63 -0.42 1.01
N ALA A 268 -6.25 -1.61 1.03
CA ALA A 268 -7.51 -1.93 0.37
C ALA A 268 -8.13 -3.22 0.94
N GLY A 269 -9.36 -3.53 0.51
CA GLY A 269 -9.99 -4.84 0.71
C GLY A 269 -10.86 -5.01 1.96
N GLY A 270 -11.04 -3.95 2.76
CA GLY A 270 -11.83 -4.02 4.00
C GLY A 270 -12.22 -2.66 4.57
N THR A 271 -12.93 -2.67 5.70
CA THR A 271 -13.37 -1.46 6.41
C THR A 271 -12.18 -0.61 6.83
N ALA A 272 -12.21 0.68 6.46
CA ALA A 272 -11.10 1.63 6.69
C ALA A 272 -9.74 1.20 6.12
N ALA A 273 -9.69 0.16 5.27
CA ALA A 273 -8.53 -0.19 4.48
C ALA A 273 -8.42 0.80 3.31
N SER A 274 -7.49 1.74 3.41
CA SER A 274 -7.23 2.74 2.38
C SER A 274 -5.75 3.07 2.37
N VAL A 275 -5.24 3.48 1.21
CA VAL A 275 -3.86 3.95 1.05
C VAL A 275 -3.52 5.04 2.07
N GLN A 276 -4.43 5.99 2.30
CA GLN A 276 -4.24 7.09 3.25
C GLN A 276 -4.16 6.62 4.70
N ASN A 277 -5.05 5.72 5.14
CA ASN A 277 -5.03 5.19 6.49
C ASN A 277 -3.79 4.31 6.72
N ALA A 278 -3.42 3.49 5.73
CA ALA A 278 -2.23 2.67 5.77
C ALA A 278 -0.95 3.49 5.94
N GLN A 279 -0.83 4.59 5.18
CA GLN A 279 0.28 5.53 5.33
C GLN A 279 0.30 6.17 6.71
N THR A 280 -0.85 6.69 7.15
CA THR A 280 -0.98 7.38 8.43
C THR A 280 -0.56 6.44 9.57
N TYR A 281 -1.09 5.22 9.58
CA TYR A 281 -0.76 4.23 10.58
C TYR A 281 0.74 3.89 10.59
N ASN A 282 1.29 3.46 9.45
CA ASN A 282 2.67 2.98 9.39
C ASN A 282 3.68 4.10 9.71
N GLN A 283 3.45 5.33 9.22
CA GLN A 283 4.33 6.46 9.52
C GLN A 283 4.27 6.84 11.00
N ASN A 284 3.07 6.90 11.59
CA ASN A 284 2.93 7.23 13.00
C ASN A 284 3.50 6.14 13.90
N LEU A 285 3.33 4.86 13.54
CA LEU A 285 3.95 3.74 14.23
C LEU A 285 5.48 3.87 14.27
N ILE A 286 6.12 4.15 13.12
CA ILE A 286 7.57 4.34 13.04
C ILE A 286 8.03 5.52 13.91
N ASN A 287 7.29 6.63 13.89
CA ASN A 287 7.61 7.81 14.69
C ASN A 287 7.40 7.57 16.20
N HIS A 288 6.47 6.68 16.56
CA HIS A 288 6.06 6.43 17.94
C HIS A 288 6.88 5.34 18.63
N ALA A 289 7.20 4.24 17.93
CA ALA A 289 7.78 3.03 18.54
C ALA A 289 9.06 3.27 19.37
N GLY A 290 9.84 4.31 19.03
CA GLY A 290 11.04 4.69 19.78
C GLY A 290 10.80 5.37 21.13
N GLN A 291 9.57 5.76 21.45
CA GLN A 291 9.23 6.54 22.65
C GLN A 291 8.86 5.66 23.85
N GLY A 292 8.56 4.38 23.60
CA GLY A 292 8.01 3.46 24.58
C GLY A 292 6.51 3.60 24.76
N THR A 293 5.99 3.04 25.85
CA THR A 293 4.55 3.03 26.19
C THR A 293 4.32 3.69 27.56
N PRO A 294 3.07 4.03 27.94
CA PRO A 294 2.78 4.53 29.27
C PRO A 294 3.29 3.65 30.42
N ARG A 295 3.24 2.31 30.29
CA ARG A 295 3.74 1.36 31.31
C ARG A 295 5.25 1.17 31.28
N ARG A 296 5.91 1.46 30.16
CA ARG A 296 7.37 1.36 29.96
C ARG A 296 7.90 2.62 29.26
N PRO A 297 7.84 3.80 29.92
CA PRO A 297 8.18 5.08 29.29
C PRO A 297 9.67 5.16 28.98
N GLY A 298 10.01 5.67 27.79
CA GLY A 298 11.40 5.85 27.37
C GLY A 298 12.15 4.55 27.03
N ALA A 299 11.48 3.40 27.09
CA ALA A 299 12.02 2.12 26.64
C ALA A 299 11.50 1.83 25.21
N PRO A 300 12.35 1.90 24.16
CA PRO A 300 11.89 1.66 22.80
C PRO A 300 11.24 0.29 22.63
N VAL A 301 10.12 0.26 21.90
CA VAL A 301 9.44 -0.97 21.51
C VAL A 301 10.00 -1.40 20.15
N GLU A 302 10.82 -2.45 20.12
CA GLU A 302 11.31 -3.02 18.87
C GLU A 302 10.10 -3.49 18.03
N THR A 303 9.91 -2.90 16.85
CA THR A 303 8.66 -3.07 16.06
C THR A 303 8.92 -3.43 14.60
N TYR A 304 8.22 -4.43 14.08
CA TYR A 304 8.31 -4.87 12.68
C TYR A 304 7.03 -4.52 11.93
N VAL A 305 7.16 -3.65 10.92
CA VAL A 305 6.03 -3.26 10.07
C VAL A 305 5.66 -4.41 9.14
N PHE A 306 4.38 -4.77 9.12
CA PHE A 306 3.82 -5.79 8.25
C PHE A 306 3.11 -5.12 7.06
N ALA A 307 3.58 -5.27 5.81
CA ALA A 307 4.77 -6.03 5.35
C ALA A 307 5.50 -5.29 4.22
N MET A 308 6.63 -5.84 3.74
CA MET A 308 7.42 -5.23 2.67
C MET A 308 6.63 -5.12 1.36
N PHE A 309 5.86 -6.16 1.00
CA PHE A 309 5.11 -6.22 -0.24
C PHE A 309 3.67 -6.67 -0.02
N ASN A 310 2.80 -6.32 -0.97
CA ASN A 310 1.50 -6.98 -1.10
C ASN A 310 1.69 -8.45 -1.48
N GLU A 311 1.07 -9.36 -0.73
CA GLU A 311 1.21 -10.81 -0.90
C GLU A 311 -0.01 -11.39 -1.63
N ASN A 312 0.03 -11.44 -2.96
CA ASN A 312 -1.13 -11.72 -3.81
C ASN A 312 -1.74 -13.15 -3.66
N LYS A 313 -1.01 -14.09 -3.06
CA LYS A 313 -1.47 -15.47 -2.79
C LYS A 313 -1.97 -15.70 -1.36
N LYS A 314 -1.95 -14.68 -0.48
CA LYS A 314 -2.45 -14.88 0.88
C LYS A 314 -3.92 -15.35 0.87
N PRO A 315 -4.24 -16.45 1.58
CA PRO A 315 -5.61 -16.88 1.79
C PRO A 315 -6.32 -15.95 2.80
N GLY A 316 -7.63 -16.12 2.97
CA GLY A 316 -8.42 -15.34 3.92
C GLY A 316 -9.01 -14.07 3.32
N GLU A 317 -9.20 -13.06 4.18
CA GLU A 317 -9.87 -11.80 3.83
C GLU A 317 -9.13 -11.03 2.73
N PRO A 318 -9.83 -10.24 1.89
CA PRO A 318 -9.18 -9.47 0.82
C PRO A 318 -8.10 -8.50 1.33
N THR A 319 -8.19 -8.05 2.58
CA THR A 319 -7.18 -7.18 3.21
C THR A 319 -5.80 -7.80 3.31
N GLU A 320 -5.71 -9.12 3.48
CA GLU A 320 -4.46 -9.87 3.63
C GLU A 320 -3.51 -9.64 2.45
N ARG A 321 -4.05 -9.34 1.27
CA ARG A 321 -3.29 -9.11 0.04
C ARG A 321 -2.81 -7.67 -0.14
N ASN A 322 -3.06 -6.78 0.84
CA ASN A 322 -2.93 -5.33 0.69
C ASN A 322 -2.16 -4.62 1.82
N PHE A 323 -1.35 -5.34 2.61
CA PHE A 323 -0.54 -4.78 3.72
C PHE A 323 0.83 -4.21 3.30
N GLY A 324 1.21 -4.31 2.03
CA GLY A 324 2.55 -3.95 1.54
C GLY A 324 2.89 -2.47 1.64
N LEU A 325 4.09 -2.16 2.13
CA LEU A 325 4.72 -0.84 2.00
C LEU A 325 5.13 -0.54 0.54
N PHE A 326 5.46 -1.59 -0.21
CA PHE A 326 5.82 -1.53 -1.63
C PHE A 326 4.90 -2.44 -2.46
N TYR A 327 4.69 -2.06 -3.71
CA TYR A 327 4.18 -3.00 -4.70
C TYR A 327 5.27 -3.99 -5.12
N PRO A 328 4.93 -5.17 -5.66
CA PRO A 328 5.91 -6.17 -6.10
C PRO A 328 6.94 -5.65 -7.13
N ASN A 329 6.60 -4.60 -7.89
CA ASN A 329 7.52 -3.92 -8.79
C ASN A 329 8.54 -2.99 -8.09
N LYS A 330 8.61 -3.01 -6.75
CA LYS A 330 9.47 -2.17 -5.88
C LYS A 330 9.09 -0.69 -5.80
N SER A 331 8.00 -0.26 -6.43
CA SER A 331 7.52 1.12 -6.23
C SER A 331 6.91 1.26 -4.83
N PRO A 332 7.24 2.32 -4.06
CA PRO A 332 6.59 2.58 -2.79
C PRO A 332 5.12 2.90 -3.03
N SER A 333 4.29 2.60 -2.04
CA SER A 333 2.83 2.63 -2.15
C SER A 333 2.23 4.01 -2.49
N ILE A 334 2.97 5.14 -2.37
CA ILE A 334 2.39 6.48 -2.53
C ILE A 334 3.35 7.49 -3.20
N GLY A 335 2.79 8.28 -4.13
CA GLY A 335 3.36 9.54 -4.61
C GLY A 335 2.35 10.68 -4.46
N VAL A 336 2.83 11.91 -4.30
CA VAL A 336 1.99 13.10 -4.10
C VAL A 336 2.05 13.97 -5.34
N CYS A 337 0.89 14.50 -5.75
CA CYS A 337 0.82 15.51 -6.81
C CYS A 337 1.23 16.87 -6.25
N TYR A 338 2.16 17.58 -6.90
CA TYR A 338 2.57 18.91 -6.43
C TYR A 338 1.40 19.89 -6.53
N GLY A 339 0.67 19.93 -7.64
CA GLY A 339 -0.39 20.91 -7.85
C GLY A 339 0.20 22.33 -7.91
N MET A 340 0.38 22.85 -9.12
CA MET A 340 1.14 24.10 -9.34
C MET A 340 0.25 25.32 -9.60
N PHE A 341 -1.07 25.19 -9.44
CA PHE A 341 -2.06 26.25 -9.67
C PHE A 341 -2.37 26.99 -8.36
N GLY A 342 -1.53 27.97 -8.01
CA GLY A 342 -1.75 28.87 -6.87
C GLY A 342 -0.78 30.05 -6.89
N ASN A 343 -1.19 31.21 -6.41
CA ASN A 343 -0.39 32.44 -6.40
C ASN A 343 0.34 32.70 -5.06
N ASN A 344 0.20 31.77 -4.11
CA ASN A 344 0.80 31.79 -2.78
C ASN A 344 1.59 30.50 -2.48
N LEU A 345 1.92 29.71 -3.51
CA LEU A 345 2.67 28.48 -3.35
C LEU A 345 4.13 28.75 -2.97
N PRO A 346 4.76 27.93 -2.10
CA PRO A 346 6.17 28.04 -1.79
C PRO A 346 7.06 27.83 -3.05
N PRO A 347 8.30 28.35 -3.05
CA PRO A 347 9.29 28.08 -4.09
C PRO A 347 9.47 26.58 -4.37
N ALA A 348 9.77 26.21 -5.61
CA ALA A 348 9.95 24.81 -6.01
C ALA A 348 11.06 24.09 -5.22
N SER A 349 12.12 24.81 -4.84
CA SER A 349 13.15 24.29 -3.93
C SER A 349 12.56 23.88 -2.59
N ASP A 350 11.70 24.72 -2.02
CA ASP A 350 11.11 24.51 -0.71
C ASP A 350 10.09 23.39 -0.77
N VAL A 351 9.32 23.27 -1.86
CA VAL A 351 8.41 22.13 -2.04
C VAL A 351 9.17 20.82 -2.26
N VAL A 352 10.27 20.81 -3.01
CA VAL A 352 11.12 19.61 -3.09
C VAL A 352 11.71 19.27 -1.73
N GLN A 353 12.15 20.26 -0.93
CA GLN A 353 12.60 20.03 0.44
C GLN A 353 11.46 19.52 1.34
N LEU A 354 10.23 20.00 1.16
CA LEU A 354 9.05 19.47 1.85
C LEU A 354 8.79 18.02 1.45
N TYR A 355 8.84 17.67 0.16
CA TYR A 355 8.72 16.28 -0.26
C TYR A 355 9.78 15.40 0.40
N LYS A 356 11.04 15.85 0.42
CA LYS A 356 12.14 15.14 1.09
C LYS A 356 11.95 15.05 2.60
N SER A 357 11.53 16.13 3.25
CA SER A 357 11.34 16.17 4.71
C SER A 357 10.15 15.34 5.17
N HIS A 358 9.17 15.11 4.29
CA HIS A 358 7.99 14.27 4.54
C HIS A 358 8.15 12.83 4.01
N GLY A 359 9.35 12.45 3.55
CA GLY A 359 9.61 11.11 3.03
C GLY A 359 8.81 10.75 1.77
N ILE A 360 8.30 11.73 1.03
CA ILE A 360 7.57 11.51 -0.21
C ILE A 360 8.58 11.23 -1.32
N THR A 361 8.65 9.97 -1.73
CA THR A 361 9.64 9.49 -2.70
C THR A 361 9.20 9.61 -4.14
N ASN A 362 7.90 9.88 -4.39
CA ASN A 362 7.34 10.01 -5.74
C ASN A 362 6.52 11.31 -5.87
N MET A 363 6.80 12.09 -6.91
CA MET A 363 6.08 13.31 -7.25
C MET A 363 5.38 13.16 -8.60
N ARG A 364 4.14 13.64 -8.70
CA ARG A 364 3.51 13.92 -9.99
C ARG A 364 3.41 15.42 -10.20
N ILE A 365 3.86 15.89 -11.37
CA ILE A 365 3.55 17.24 -11.86
C ILE A 365 2.71 17.13 -13.11
N TYR A 366 1.75 18.04 -13.28
CA TYR A 366 0.77 17.94 -14.36
C TYR A 366 1.33 18.40 -15.71
N ASN A 367 2.30 19.32 -15.70
CA ASN A 367 2.99 19.86 -16.87
C ASN A 367 4.49 20.01 -16.56
N PRO A 368 5.40 20.09 -17.54
CA PRO A 368 6.80 20.40 -17.29
C PRO A 368 6.97 21.82 -16.74
N ASP A 369 7.65 21.97 -15.59
CA ASP A 369 8.05 23.27 -15.04
C ASP A 369 9.57 23.27 -14.82
N PRO A 370 10.35 24.12 -15.52
CA PRO A 370 11.80 24.17 -15.40
C PRO A 370 12.32 24.44 -13.98
N ARG A 371 11.57 25.19 -13.16
CA ARG A 371 11.96 25.50 -11.77
C ARG A 371 11.83 24.26 -10.89
N VAL A 372 10.76 23.49 -11.09
CA VAL A 372 10.54 22.22 -10.38
C VAL A 372 11.54 21.15 -10.85
N LEU A 373 11.74 21.01 -12.15
CA LEU A 373 12.70 20.06 -12.71
C LEU A 373 14.15 20.41 -12.31
N ALA A 374 14.50 21.69 -12.19
CA ALA A 374 15.78 22.11 -11.64
C ALA A 374 15.91 21.75 -10.15
N ALA A 375 14.89 22.02 -9.34
CA ALA A 375 14.86 21.69 -7.92
C ALA A 375 14.94 20.18 -7.65
N LEU A 376 14.38 19.35 -8.53
CA LEU A 376 14.39 17.88 -8.42
C LEU A 376 15.75 17.24 -8.75
N ARG A 377 16.72 17.96 -9.32
CA ARG A 377 18.04 17.41 -9.67
C ARG A 377 18.75 16.86 -8.43
N GLY A 378 19.15 15.60 -8.47
CA GLY A 378 19.83 14.92 -7.36
C GLY A 378 18.96 14.75 -6.10
N SER A 379 17.65 15.00 -6.19
CA SER A 379 16.75 14.91 -5.03
C SER A 379 16.47 13.47 -4.59
N GLY A 380 16.57 12.50 -5.50
CA GLY A 380 16.18 11.11 -5.29
C GLY A 380 14.67 10.84 -5.47
N ILE A 381 13.86 11.87 -5.67
CA ILE A 381 12.40 11.74 -5.86
C ILE A 381 12.11 11.24 -7.28
N GLY A 382 11.35 10.15 -7.39
CA GLY A 382 10.81 9.64 -8.64
C GLY A 382 9.73 10.56 -9.20
N LEU A 383 9.81 10.93 -10.48
CA LEU A 383 8.89 11.86 -11.12
C LEU A 383 7.98 11.18 -12.15
N ILE A 384 6.67 11.36 -11.98
CA ILE A 384 5.69 11.29 -13.07
C ILE A 384 5.61 12.68 -13.68
N LEU A 385 6.15 12.84 -14.89
CA LEU A 385 6.14 14.09 -15.62
C LEU A 385 4.91 14.12 -16.52
N GLY A 386 3.95 14.98 -16.21
CA GLY A 386 2.77 15.19 -17.03
C GLY A 386 3.10 15.93 -18.32
N VAL A 387 2.46 15.49 -19.41
CA VAL A 387 2.40 16.20 -20.68
C VAL A 387 1.16 17.08 -20.64
N ALA A 388 1.34 18.37 -20.87
CA ALA A 388 0.26 19.34 -20.82
C ALA A 388 -0.80 19.05 -21.88
N ASN A 389 -2.07 19.28 -21.56
CA ASN A 389 -3.18 18.99 -22.48
C ASN A 389 -3.05 19.78 -23.79
N GLU A 390 -2.54 21.00 -23.72
CA GLU A 390 -2.25 21.87 -24.85
C GLU A 390 -1.17 21.31 -25.81
N ASP A 391 -0.27 20.45 -25.32
CA ASP A 391 0.77 19.83 -26.16
C ASP A 391 0.24 18.62 -26.93
N LEU A 392 -0.82 17.95 -26.44
CA LEU A 392 -1.28 16.66 -26.94
C LEU A 392 -1.53 16.62 -28.44
N ALA A 393 -2.28 17.59 -28.96
CA ALA A 393 -2.62 17.64 -30.39
C ALA A 393 -1.38 17.80 -31.27
N GLY A 394 -0.43 18.63 -30.83
CA GLY A 394 0.83 18.83 -31.54
C GLY A 394 1.73 17.60 -31.51
N LEU A 395 1.81 16.93 -30.36
CA LEU A 395 2.57 15.70 -30.18
C LEU A 395 1.96 14.53 -30.96
N ALA A 396 0.63 14.44 -31.02
CA ALA A 396 -0.10 13.44 -31.79
C ALA A 396 0.13 13.57 -33.30
N ALA A 397 0.18 14.80 -33.81
CA ALA A 397 0.26 15.08 -35.23
C ALA A 397 1.68 14.99 -35.81
N SER A 398 2.73 14.98 -34.99
CA SER A 398 4.11 15.15 -35.48
C SER A 398 5.16 14.47 -34.59
N GLU A 399 5.81 13.44 -35.13
CA GLU A 399 7.00 12.82 -34.51
C GLU A 399 8.14 13.82 -34.27
N PRO A 400 8.50 14.73 -35.22
CA PRO A 400 9.49 15.77 -34.93
C PRO A 400 9.13 16.70 -33.76
N ARG A 401 7.84 16.96 -33.56
CA ARG A 401 7.36 17.75 -32.42
C ARG A 401 7.47 16.99 -31.11
N ALA A 402 7.20 15.68 -31.11
CA ALA A 402 7.46 14.81 -29.95
C ALA A 402 8.95 14.71 -29.64
N ALA A 403 9.80 14.59 -30.66
CA ALA A 403 11.25 14.63 -30.50
C ALA A 403 11.71 15.96 -29.87
N SER A 404 11.22 17.08 -30.39
CA SER A 404 11.52 18.41 -29.84
C SER A 404 11.05 18.56 -28.39
N TRP A 405 9.86 18.05 -28.06
CA TRP A 405 9.33 18.06 -26.70
C TRP A 405 10.18 17.23 -25.73
N VAL A 406 10.64 16.04 -26.14
CA VAL A 406 11.56 15.20 -25.34
C VAL A 406 12.92 15.89 -25.16
N GLN A 407 13.46 16.54 -26.20
CA GLN A 407 14.72 17.29 -26.12
C GLN A 407 14.62 18.51 -25.20
N ALA A 408 13.44 19.12 -25.07
CA ALA A 408 13.21 20.29 -24.22
C ALA A 408 12.88 19.92 -22.76
N ASN A 409 12.05 18.91 -22.55
CA ASN A 409 11.40 18.65 -21.26
C ASN A 409 11.94 17.44 -20.50
N VAL A 410 12.63 16.52 -21.18
CA VAL A 410 13.12 15.27 -20.57
C VAL A 410 14.64 15.20 -20.59
N LYS A 411 15.25 15.31 -21.78
CA LYS A 411 16.70 15.10 -21.98
C LYS A 411 17.60 16.03 -21.16
N PRO A 412 17.30 17.34 -20.97
CA PRO A 412 18.18 18.22 -20.21
C PRO A 412 18.25 17.86 -18.73
N TYR A 413 17.21 17.20 -18.22
CA TYR A 413 17.03 16.89 -16.80
C TYR A 413 17.38 15.45 -16.44
N HIS A 414 17.20 14.50 -17.37
CA HIS A 414 17.61 13.11 -17.18
C HIS A 414 19.14 12.93 -17.36
N PRO A 415 19.84 12.13 -16.53
CA PRO A 415 19.34 11.31 -15.41
C PRO A 415 19.35 12.06 -14.06
N ALA A 416 19.73 13.34 -14.03
CA ALA A 416 19.83 14.10 -12.79
C ALA A 416 18.48 14.21 -12.05
N VAL A 417 17.36 14.21 -12.78
CA VAL A 417 16.01 14.01 -12.27
C VAL A 417 15.59 12.56 -12.59
N ASN A 418 15.09 11.85 -11.59
CA ASN A 418 14.61 10.47 -11.73
C ASN A 418 13.22 10.43 -12.39
N ILE A 419 13.15 10.73 -13.69
CA ILE A 419 11.90 10.69 -14.46
C ILE A 419 11.54 9.23 -14.73
N MET A 420 10.44 8.75 -14.15
CA MET A 420 10.02 7.34 -14.24
C MET A 420 8.94 7.12 -15.29
N TYR A 421 8.02 8.08 -15.44
CA TYR A 421 6.86 7.95 -16.33
C TYR A 421 6.53 9.30 -16.98
N LEU A 422 6.07 9.27 -18.24
CA LEU A 422 5.36 10.39 -18.86
C LEU A 422 3.86 10.13 -18.76
N SER A 423 3.14 11.00 -18.04
CA SER A 423 1.68 10.96 -17.98
C SER A 423 1.12 11.78 -19.14
N VAL A 424 0.65 11.12 -20.20
CA VAL A 424 0.17 11.78 -21.41
C VAL A 424 -1.29 12.19 -21.24
N GLY A 425 -1.50 13.46 -20.87
CA GLY A 425 -2.80 14.04 -20.62
C GLY A 425 -3.25 14.00 -19.16
N ASN A 426 -4.09 14.96 -18.79
CA ASN A 426 -4.73 15.07 -17.49
C ASN A 426 -6.21 15.44 -17.63
N GLU A 427 -7.13 14.54 -17.23
CA GLU A 427 -8.58 14.77 -17.35
C GLU A 427 -9.01 15.16 -18.77
N VAL A 428 -8.33 14.59 -19.76
CA VAL A 428 -8.56 14.87 -21.18
C VAL A 428 -9.91 14.30 -21.57
N SER A 429 -10.87 15.19 -21.72
CA SER A 429 -12.11 14.93 -22.41
C SER A 429 -11.97 15.42 -23.84
N GLY A 430 -13.00 15.27 -24.66
CA GLY A 430 -13.01 16.09 -25.86
C GLY A 430 -12.42 15.44 -27.13
N GLU A 431 -12.15 16.25 -28.17
CA GLU A 431 -11.36 15.85 -29.35
C GLU A 431 -9.88 15.63 -28.97
N ALA A 432 -9.41 16.30 -27.91
CA ALA A 432 -8.10 16.07 -27.31
C ALA A 432 -7.91 14.60 -26.84
N ALA A 433 -9.01 13.94 -26.49
CA ALA A 433 -9.18 12.47 -26.37
C ALA A 433 -8.32 11.65 -27.35
N GLN A 434 -8.53 11.99 -28.62
CA GLN A 434 -8.03 11.24 -29.78
C GLN A 434 -6.52 11.44 -29.99
N SER A 435 -5.96 12.48 -29.37
CA SER A 435 -4.54 12.82 -29.46
C SER A 435 -3.68 12.03 -28.46
N ILE A 436 -4.28 11.42 -27.43
CA ILE A 436 -3.52 10.71 -26.38
C ILE A 436 -2.68 9.57 -26.97
N LEU A 437 -3.33 8.62 -27.67
CA LEU A 437 -2.64 7.44 -28.17
C LEU A 437 -1.57 7.75 -29.24
N PRO A 438 -1.84 8.61 -30.25
CA PRO A 438 -0.79 9.02 -31.19
C PRO A 438 0.33 9.80 -30.51
N ALA A 439 0.03 10.68 -29.55
CA ALA A 439 1.06 11.40 -28.78
C ALA A 439 1.92 10.44 -27.96
N MET A 440 1.34 9.42 -27.32
CA MET A 440 2.08 8.37 -26.61
C MET A 440 3.06 7.64 -27.53
N ARG A 441 2.61 7.22 -28.72
CA ARG A 441 3.46 6.53 -29.70
C ARG A 441 4.62 7.40 -30.17
N ASN A 442 4.34 8.67 -30.48
CA ASN A 442 5.35 9.60 -30.95
C ASN A 442 6.36 9.94 -29.83
N LEU A 443 5.89 10.07 -28.58
CA LEU A 443 6.76 10.27 -27.41
C LEU A 443 7.60 9.03 -27.12
N GLU A 444 7.05 7.82 -27.25
CA GLU A 444 7.78 6.56 -27.09
C GLU A 444 8.89 6.43 -28.14
N SER A 445 8.58 6.71 -29.41
CA SER A 445 9.56 6.75 -30.51
C SER A 445 10.65 7.81 -30.25
N ALA A 446 10.26 9.01 -29.81
CA ALA A 446 11.19 10.09 -29.47
C ALA A 446 12.10 9.75 -28.27
N LEU A 447 11.57 9.10 -27.24
CA LEU A 447 12.35 8.62 -26.10
C LEU A 447 13.32 7.52 -26.52
N ALA A 448 12.90 6.57 -27.37
CA ALA A 448 13.78 5.54 -27.92
C ALA A 448 14.91 6.14 -28.76
N ALA A 449 14.60 7.07 -29.67
CA ALA A 449 15.58 7.77 -30.49
C ALA A 449 16.55 8.64 -29.67
N ALA A 450 16.12 9.14 -28.51
CA ALA A 450 16.96 9.87 -27.56
C ALA A 450 17.81 8.95 -26.65
N GLY A 451 17.70 7.62 -26.77
CA GLY A 451 18.41 6.66 -25.92
C GLY A 451 17.80 6.45 -24.53
N LEU A 452 16.52 6.81 -24.34
CA LEU A 452 15.81 6.81 -23.05
C LEU A 452 14.72 5.73 -22.92
N GLY A 453 14.49 4.92 -23.96
CA GLY A 453 13.33 4.01 -24.06
C GLY A 453 13.28 2.83 -23.07
N GLY A 454 14.37 2.53 -22.35
CA GLY A 454 14.41 1.44 -21.37
C GLY A 454 13.84 1.77 -19.97
N GLY A 455 13.70 3.05 -19.63
CA GLY A 455 13.41 3.51 -18.26
C GLY A 455 12.09 4.23 -18.05
N ILE A 456 11.37 4.65 -19.11
CA ILE A 456 10.18 5.51 -19.03
C ILE A 456 9.04 4.93 -19.88
N LYS A 457 7.89 4.55 -19.27
CA LYS A 457 6.75 3.89 -19.94
C LYS A 457 5.41 4.66 -19.79
N PRO A 458 4.47 4.64 -20.77
CA PRO A 458 3.12 5.20 -20.60
C PRO A 458 1.98 4.13 -20.58
N GLY A 459 0.98 4.17 -19.67
CA GLY A 459 -0.26 3.35 -19.77
C GLY A 459 -1.24 3.22 -18.56
N THR A 460 -2.50 2.76 -18.82
CA THR A 460 -3.55 2.32 -17.85
C THR A 460 -4.43 1.17 -18.41
N ALA A 461 -4.39 -0.04 -17.85
CA ALA A 461 -5.29 -1.17 -18.16
C ALA A 461 -5.79 -1.83 -16.86
N VAL A 462 -7.05 -2.31 -16.81
CA VAL A 462 -7.66 -2.90 -15.61
C VAL A 462 -7.79 -4.41 -15.78
N ARG A 463 -7.29 -5.19 -14.82
CA ARG A 463 -7.34 -6.66 -14.85
C ARG A 463 -8.40 -7.18 -13.87
N ASP A 464 -9.34 -7.98 -14.34
CA ASP A 464 -10.33 -8.69 -13.52
C ASP A 464 -9.65 -9.83 -12.77
N SER A 465 -9.64 -9.71 -11.44
CA SER A 465 -8.96 -10.61 -10.51
C SER A 465 -9.65 -11.97 -10.36
N GLY A 466 -10.90 -12.12 -10.82
CA GLY A 466 -11.67 -13.36 -10.73
C GLY A 466 -11.48 -14.31 -11.90
N ASN A 467 -11.08 -13.81 -13.08
CA ASN A 467 -10.90 -14.62 -14.30
C ASN A 467 -9.64 -14.24 -15.11
N GLY A 468 -8.87 -13.25 -14.67
CA GLY A 468 -7.62 -12.83 -15.30
C GLY A 468 -7.79 -12.02 -16.58
N LEU A 469 -9.03 -11.72 -17.01
CA LEU A 469 -9.31 -10.94 -18.20
C LEU A 469 -8.85 -9.49 -18.01
N VAL A 470 -8.24 -8.94 -19.06
CA VAL A 470 -7.75 -7.56 -19.04
C VAL A 470 -8.69 -6.70 -19.86
N TYR A 471 -9.29 -5.73 -19.20
CA TYR A 471 -10.20 -4.76 -19.77
C TYR A 471 -9.48 -3.44 -19.98
N THR A 472 -9.53 -2.97 -21.21
CA THR A 472 -9.01 -1.66 -21.61
C THR A 472 -10.11 -0.60 -21.70
N ASN A 473 -11.37 -1.01 -21.51
CA ASN A 473 -12.54 -0.14 -21.40
C ASN A 473 -13.59 -0.76 -20.45
N LEU A 474 -14.42 0.08 -19.85
CA LEU A 474 -15.42 -0.33 -18.85
C LEU A 474 -16.65 -1.02 -19.48
N PHE A 475 -16.96 -0.72 -20.73
CA PHE A 475 -18.11 -1.29 -21.44
C PHE A 475 -17.99 -2.82 -21.58
N ASP A 476 -16.81 -3.30 -21.97
CA ASP A 476 -16.52 -4.74 -22.06
C ASP A 476 -16.60 -5.44 -20.71
N ALA A 477 -16.11 -4.80 -19.64
CA ALA A 477 -16.19 -5.34 -18.29
C ALA A 477 -17.64 -5.51 -17.82
N MET A 478 -18.52 -4.55 -18.16
CA MET A 478 -19.94 -4.62 -17.81
C MET A 478 -20.67 -5.72 -18.59
N VAL A 479 -20.43 -5.86 -19.89
CA VAL A 479 -21.04 -6.94 -20.70
C VAL A 479 -20.59 -8.32 -20.25
N ASP A 480 -19.31 -8.48 -19.93
CA ASP A 480 -18.75 -9.75 -19.46
C ASP A 480 -19.23 -10.15 -18.07
N SER A 481 -19.56 -9.17 -17.23
CA SER A 481 -20.21 -9.41 -15.94
C SER A 481 -21.60 -10.05 -16.08
N VAL A 482 -22.39 -9.62 -17.07
CA VAL A 482 -23.73 -10.17 -17.35
C VAL A 482 -23.63 -11.58 -17.92
N HIS A 483 -22.68 -11.83 -18.83
CA HIS A 483 -22.39 -13.18 -19.31
C HIS A 483 -21.97 -14.12 -18.18
N ALA A 484 -21.11 -13.65 -17.28
CA ALA A 484 -20.69 -14.43 -16.12
C ALA A 484 -21.86 -14.73 -15.17
N ALA A 485 -22.81 -13.81 -15.00
CA ALA A 485 -24.01 -14.03 -14.20
C ALA A 485 -24.96 -15.07 -14.82
N LEU A 486 -25.19 -15.00 -16.13
CA LEU A 486 -26.03 -15.98 -16.85
C LEU A 486 -25.42 -17.38 -16.86
N GLU A 487 -24.09 -17.49 -16.98
CA GLU A 487 -23.38 -18.76 -16.85
C GLU A 487 -23.58 -19.38 -15.45
N LYS A 488 -23.47 -18.57 -14.39
CA LYS A 488 -23.72 -19.02 -13.01
C LYS A 488 -25.17 -19.41 -12.76
N ALA A 489 -26.12 -18.81 -13.47
CA ALA A 489 -27.54 -19.15 -13.41
C ALA A 489 -27.92 -20.37 -14.26
N GLY A 490 -26.96 -21.05 -14.91
CA GLY A 490 -27.24 -22.19 -15.80
C GLY A 490 -27.84 -21.80 -17.16
N ALA A 491 -27.83 -20.51 -17.50
CA ALA A 491 -28.44 -19.92 -18.68
C ALA A 491 -27.38 -19.45 -19.71
N ALA A 492 -26.25 -20.16 -19.80
CA ALA A 492 -25.08 -19.77 -20.61
C ALA A 492 -25.37 -19.62 -22.13
N GLY A 493 -26.46 -20.24 -22.61
CA GLY A 493 -26.94 -20.12 -23.99
C GLY A 493 -27.79 -18.88 -24.28
N VAL A 494 -28.14 -18.09 -23.26
CA VAL A 494 -28.90 -16.85 -23.43
C VAL A 494 -27.99 -15.80 -24.05
N ARG A 495 -28.41 -15.28 -25.20
CA ARG A 495 -27.72 -14.20 -25.90
C ARG A 495 -27.85 -12.90 -25.10
N VAL A 496 -26.71 -12.28 -24.79
CA VAL A 496 -26.66 -10.96 -24.16
C VAL A 496 -26.65 -9.91 -25.26
N VAL A 497 -27.49 -8.90 -25.07
CA VAL A 497 -27.64 -7.74 -25.95
C VAL A 497 -27.54 -6.51 -25.06
N ALA A 498 -26.66 -5.58 -25.41
CA ALA A 498 -26.61 -4.28 -24.75
C ALA A 498 -27.75 -3.43 -25.32
N SER A 499 -28.89 -3.43 -24.65
CA SER A 499 -30.12 -2.81 -25.16
C SER A 499 -30.04 -1.30 -25.26
N GLU A 500 -29.18 -0.65 -24.48
CA GLU A 500 -28.95 0.79 -24.51
C GLU A 500 -27.54 1.10 -23.98
N SER A 501 -26.77 1.91 -24.70
CA SER A 501 -25.50 2.43 -24.22
C SER A 501 -25.23 3.78 -24.87
N GLY A 502 -24.81 4.76 -24.09
CA GLY A 502 -24.58 6.10 -24.59
C GLY A 502 -24.03 7.03 -23.54
N TRP A 503 -23.72 8.25 -23.96
CA TRP A 503 -23.19 9.28 -23.08
C TRP A 503 -23.90 10.61 -23.35
N PRO A 504 -24.32 11.36 -22.32
CA PRO A 504 -25.13 12.55 -22.50
C PRO A 504 -24.29 13.71 -23.03
N SER A 505 -24.89 14.50 -23.91
CA SER A 505 -24.30 15.68 -24.53
C SER A 505 -24.34 16.93 -23.66
N ALA A 506 -25.13 16.95 -22.59
CA ALA A 506 -25.24 18.03 -21.62
C ALA A 506 -25.95 17.56 -20.33
N GLY A 507 -26.07 18.45 -19.33
CA GLY A 507 -26.90 18.24 -18.13
C GLY A 507 -26.20 17.66 -16.91
N GLY A 508 -24.87 17.48 -16.93
CA GLY A 508 -24.12 16.94 -15.79
C GLY A 508 -22.62 17.21 -15.90
N ALA A 509 -21.88 16.98 -14.82
CA ALA A 509 -20.46 17.36 -14.70
C ALA A 509 -19.53 16.72 -15.76
N ALA A 510 -19.88 15.54 -16.28
CA ALA A 510 -19.12 14.83 -17.33
C ALA A 510 -19.84 14.80 -18.69
N ALA A 511 -21.00 15.46 -18.80
CA ALA A 511 -21.84 15.47 -19.99
C ALA A 511 -21.41 16.59 -20.94
N SER A 512 -20.99 16.23 -22.14
CA SER A 512 -20.65 17.19 -23.19
C SER A 512 -20.87 16.57 -24.56
N VAL A 513 -21.21 17.40 -25.55
CA VAL A 513 -21.36 17.00 -26.97
C VAL A 513 -20.17 16.17 -27.43
N GLN A 514 -18.97 16.54 -26.99
CA GLN A 514 -17.76 15.88 -27.42
C GLN A 514 -17.49 14.56 -26.69
N ASN A 515 -17.85 14.43 -25.41
CA ASN A 515 -17.80 13.14 -24.72
C ASN A 515 -18.87 12.19 -25.28
N ALA A 516 -20.08 12.70 -25.52
CA ALA A 516 -21.17 11.98 -26.19
C ALA A 516 -20.74 11.42 -27.55
N ARG A 517 -20.15 12.26 -28.40
CA ARG A 517 -19.59 11.86 -29.68
C ARG A 517 -18.49 10.81 -29.53
N THR A 518 -17.51 11.06 -28.67
CA THR A 518 -16.33 10.19 -28.52
C THR A 518 -16.73 8.81 -28.03
N TYR A 519 -17.59 8.75 -27.02
CA TYR A 519 -18.13 7.50 -26.50
C TYR A 519 -18.92 6.75 -27.58
N ASN A 520 -19.94 7.38 -28.17
CA ASN A 520 -20.82 6.71 -29.13
C ASN A 520 -20.07 6.29 -30.39
N GLN A 521 -19.12 7.08 -30.90
CA GLN A 521 -18.34 6.72 -32.07
C GLN A 521 -17.37 5.54 -31.79
N ASN A 522 -16.75 5.52 -30.61
CA ASN A 522 -15.86 4.42 -30.23
C ASN A 522 -16.65 3.14 -29.91
N LEU A 523 -17.82 3.27 -29.29
CA LEU A 523 -18.74 2.16 -29.08
C LEU A 523 -19.16 1.53 -30.41
N ILE A 524 -19.59 2.34 -31.37
CA ILE A 524 -19.97 1.88 -32.71
C ILE A 524 -18.79 1.17 -33.40
N ARG A 525 -17.57 1.71 -33.33
CA ARG A 525 -16.38 1.08 -33.94
C ARG A 525 -15.98 -0.21 -33.26
N HIS A 526 -16.02 -0.24 -31.93
CA HIS A 526 -15.68 -1.42 -31.14
C HIS A 526 -16.63 -2.57 -31.44
N VAL A 527 -17.93 -2.31 -31.36
CA VAL A 527 -18.99 -3.27 -31.65
C VAL A 527 -19.00 -3.68 -33.13
N GLY A 528 -18.90 -2.71 -34.05
CA GLY A 528 -18.88 -2.93 -35.49
C GLY A 528 -17.64 -3.69 -35.97
N GLY A 529 -16.52 -3.56 -35.26
CA GLY A 529 -15.26 -4.24 -35.55
C GLY A 529 -15.23 -5.73 -35.21
N ARG A 530 -16.29 -6.27 -34.60
CA ARG A 530 -16.44 -7.69 -34.20
C ARG A 530 -15.27 -8.22 -33.35
N GLN A 531 -14.62 -7.36 -32.57
CA GLN A 531 -13.53 -7.75 -31.67
C GLN A 531 -14.04 -8.63 -30.53
N GLY A 532 -15.33 -8.50 -30.19
CA GLY A 532 -15.91 -9.13 -29.01
C GLY A 532 -15.36 -8.51 -27.72
N THR A 533 -15.77 -9.06 -26.59
CA THR A 533 -15.26 -8.67 -25.27
C THR A 533 -14.10 -9.59 -24.87
N PRO A 534 -13.29 -9.25 -23.86
CA PRO A 534 -12.23 -10.14 -23.35
C PRO A 534 -12.73 -11.54 -22.96
N LYS A 535 -13.94 -11.70 -22.40
CA LYS A 535 -14.53 -13.01 -22.05
C LYS A 535 -15.11 -13.73 -23.26
N ARG A 536 -15.54 -13.00 -24.29
CA ARG A 536 -16.13 -13.56 -25.52
C ARG A 536 -15.41 -12.99 -26.76
N PRO A 537 -14.11 -13.26 -26.97
CA PRO A 537 -13.37 -12.68 -28.08
C PRO A 537 -13.95 -13.11 -29.42
N GLY A 538 -14.07 -12.18 -30.36
CA GLY A 538 -14.61 -12.43 -31.70
C GLY A 538 -16.12 -12.67 -31.76
N ALA A 539 -16.81 -12.74 -30.62
CA ALA A 539 -18.25 -12.90 -30.60
C ALA A 539 -18.95 -11.58 -30.98
N PRO A 540 -19.97 -11.60 -31.85
CA PRO A 540 -20.73 -10.40 -32.17
C PRO A 540 -21.53 -9.95 -30.95
N LEU A 541 -21.26 -8.71 -30.51
CA LEU A 541 -21.98 -8.08 -29.40
C LEU A 541 -23.05 -7.14 -29.99
N GLU A 542 -24.31 -7.52 -29.90
CA GLU A 542 -25.39 -6.64 -30.36
C GLU A 542 -25.59 -5.51 -29.35
N THR A 543 -25.52 -4.27 -29.82
CA THR A 543 -25.55 -3.07 -28.97
C THR A 543 -26.35 -1.97 -29.64
N TYR A 544 -27.22 -1.32 -28.88
CA TYR A 544 -28.01 -0.20 -29.34
C TYR A 544 -27.52 1.08 -28.67
N VAL A 545 -27.34 2.13 -29.47
CA VAL A 545 -27.03 3.46 -28.96
C VAL A 545 -28.26 4.01 -28.25
N PHE A 546 -28.06 4.57 -27.07
CA PHE A 546 -29.10 4.91 -26.08
C PHE A 546 -30.29 5.69 -26.66
N ALA A 547 -30.05 6.73 -27.47
CA ALA A 547 -31.14 7.50 -28.05
C ALA A 547 -30.78 8.12 -29.40
N LEU A 548 -31.74 8.14 -30.33
CA LEU A 548 -31.58 8.84 -31.60
C LEU A 548 -31.80 10.35 -31.46
N PHE A 549 -32.72 10.79 -30.60
CA PHE A 549 -33.07 12.21 -30.41
C PHE A 549 -32.88 12.66 -28.96
N ASN A 550 -32.56 13.95 -28.73
CA ASN A 550 -32.66 14.55 -27.40
C ASN A 550 -34.13 14.67 -26.99
N GLU A 551 -34.45 14.30 -25.75
CA GLU A 551 -35.82 14.11 -25.25
C GLU A 551 -36.12 15.12 -24.13
N ASN A 552 -36.51 16.35 -24.49
CA ASN A 552 -36.66 17.48 -23.56
C ASN A 552 -37.75 17.33 -22.48
N GLN A 553 -38.61 16.32 -22.58
CA GLN A 553 -39.65 16.02 -21.58
C GLN A 553 -39.36 14.74 -20.78
N LYS A 554 -38.19 14.12 -20.98
CA LYS A 554 -37.81 12.91 -20.26
C LYS A 554 -37.61 13.23 -18.77
N PRO A 555 -38.37 12.58 -17.86
CA PRO A 555 -38.25 12.85 -16.43
C PRO A 555 -36.95 12.27 -15.88
N GLY A 556 -36.33 12.96 -14.92
CA GLY A 556 -35.11 12.49 -14.26
C GLY A 556 -34.04 13.59 -14.13
N GLU A 557 -32.79 13.16 -13.94
CA GLU A 557 -31.64 14.05 -13.84
C GLU A 557 -31.46 14.89 -15.11
N PRO A 558 -30.84 16.09 -15.05
CA PRO A 558 -30.76 16.97 -16.20
C PRO A 558 -30.02 16.36 -17.41
N THR A 559 -29.21 15.32 -17.21
CA THR A 559 -28.57 14.52 -18.27
C THR A 559 -29.54 13.69 -19.10
N GLU A 560 -30.66 13.22 -18.54
CA GLU A 560 -31.59 12.28 -19.18
C GLU A 560 -32.14 12.81 -20.51
N THR A 561 -32.31 14.13 -20.60
CA THR A 561 -32.84 14.79 -21.80
C THR A 561 -31.84 14.90 -22.95
N ASN A 562 -30.57 14.53 -22.74
CA ASN A 562 -29.44 14.92 -23.61
C ASN A 562 -28.64 13.76 -24.23
N PHE A 563 -29.17 12.53 -24.27
CA PHE A 563 -28.45 11.36 -24.83
C PHE A 563 -28.55 11.20 -26.35
N GLY A 564 -29.34 12.02 -27.04
CA GLY A 564 -29.61 11.90 -28.47
C GLY A 564 -28.40 12.12 -29.36
N LEU A 565 -28.37 11.39 -30.48
CA LEU A 565 -27.46 11.67 -31.60
C LEU A 565 -27.90 12.91 -32.39
N LEU A 566 -29.22 13.18 -32.43
CA LEU A 566 -29.86 14.27 -33.17
C LEU A 566 -30.71 15.14 -32.21
N TYR A 567 -30.87 16.41 -32.55
CA TYR A 567 -31.95 17.22 -31.97
C TYR A 567 -33.29 16.83 -32.61
N PRO A 568 -34.44 17.11 -31.97
CA PRO A 568 -35.76 16.82 -32.54
C PRO A 568 -36.01 17.43 -33.93
N ASN A 569 -35.32 18.53 -34.27
CA ASN A 569 -35.35 19.15 -35.59
C ASN A 569 -34.51 18.39 -36.65
N LYS A 570 -34.00 17.19 -36.32
CA LYS A 570 -33.17 16.29 -37.15
C LYS A 570 -31.76 16.78 -37.43
N SER A 571 -31.36 17.94 -36.90
CA SER A 571 -29.97 18.36 -36.96
C SER A 571 -29.13 17.49 -36.00
N PRO A 572 -27.90 17.13 -36.36
CA PRO A 572 -27.05 16.34 -35.49
C PRO A 572 -26.68 17.13 -34.23
N VAL A 573 -26.76 16.48 -33.06
CA VAL A 573 -26.15 17.03 -31.83
C VAL A 573 -24.63 17.00 -31.98
N TYR A 574 -24.12 15.95 -32.63
CA TYR A 574 -22.72 15.79 -33.02
C TYR A 574 -22.59 14.89 -34.25
N PRO A 575 -21.50 15.05 -35.04
CA PRO A 575 -21.25 14.19 -36.19
C PRO A 575 -20.89 12.77 -35.75
N ILE A 576 -21.58 11.77 -36.32
CA ILE A 576 -21.38 10.35 -36.03
C ILE A 576 -21.46 9.49 -37.29
N THR A 577 -20.61 8.46 -37.40
CA THR A 577 -20.57 7.52 -38.52
C THR A 577 -20.85 6.10 -38.05
N PHE A 578 -21.77 5.42 -38.72
CA PHE A 578 -22.11 4.01 -38.47
C PHE A 578 -21.36 3.03 -39.40
N ARG A 579 -20.41 3.54 -40.18
CA ARG A 579 -19.54 2.77 -41.07
C ARG A 579 -18.12 2.77 -40.56
#